data_AF-A0ABD3A314-F1
#
_entry.id   AF-A0ABD3A314-F1
#
_cell.length_a   1.000
_cell.length_b   1.000
_cell.length_c   1.000
_cell.angle_alpha   90.00
_cell.angle_beta   90.00
_cell.angle_gamma   90.00
#
_symmetry.space_group_name_H-M   'P 1'
#
loop_
_entity.id
_entity.type
_entity.pdbx_description
1 polymer ?
#
loop_
_entity_poly.entity_id
_entity_poly.type
_entity_poly.pdbx_seq_one_letter_code
_entity_poly.pdbx_strand_id
1 'polypeptide(L)'
;MSKSNGIFNLLILILISTCAFTQNFLVVASPVQEQSLKRPDPLRHFKPYNGVYDIRNRHYWASAAFTGIHGYAIAGIWFLFGLGFGSYMILKHFFGSSSRIVNHTDSFYIIMFLLVLLFTLLAIIASSFIFAASKSSQKRANKLIDTIFGAASEACRALRRVINSLVDMQALLQPYNQETCNLLNVTSHRLRRESLLIQDFVGKTKHPSHKAVEILYFITLAVVTINLVLLVAALVLLILHGHPGIIVIIFCCWILTTLNWVLTGIDYFFQTFAQDTCSALGKFEENPDNSSLRFIHPCASPVDSNKLLLQIGHTVHDFISQLNTKLTELEGVFGIEEAKEVTLGFRQICDPFSGAPNYTYAPQDCPKDAIPIGNLSNILSRFTCYKGNSAEECLVDGRFLPEASYVMAGAYIHSIQDLINVFPDVLSLTQCTPVKQAFSDIVARQCKPFKASVRMLWSSALSLSTIMMVLVSLLVAKTCQDRKRSFDKFSIVPKPV
;
A
#
# COMPACT_ATOMS: atom_id res chain seq x y z
N MET A 1 55.84 -21.22 -24.28
CA MET A 1 55.11 -19.94 -24.53
C MET A 1 53.65 -20.10 -24.13
N SER A 2 53.27 -19.31 -23.12
CA SER A 2 51.99 -19.32 -22.39
C SER A 2 50.89 -18.62 -23.19
N LYS A 3 49.78 -19.31 -23.50
CA LYS A 3 48.54 -18.72 -24.04
C LYS A 3 47.36 -19.71 -23.95
N SER A 4 46.96 -20.08 -22.73
CA SER A 4 45.64 -20.71 -22.48
C SER A 4 45.09 -20.48 -21.06
N ASN A 5 45.88 -19.86 -20.17
CA ASN A 5 45.41 -19.49 -18.83
C ASN A 5 44.69 -18.12 -18.80
N GLY A 6 44.65 -17.39 -19.92
CA GLY A 6 44.08 -16.03 -19.97
C GLY A 6 42.59 -15.98 -19.66
N ILE A 7 41.79 -16.90 -20.20
CA ILE A 7 40.32 -16.90 -20.03
C ILE A 7 39.94 -17.44 -18.64
N PHE A 8 40.63 -18.47 -18.16
CA PHE A 8 40.44 -19.01 -16.81
C PHE A 8 40.88 -18.00 -15.73
N ASN A 9 42.01 -17.32 -15.93
CA ASN A 9 42.45 -16.24 -15.05
C ASN A 9 41.51 -15.04 -15.14
N LEU A 10 40.91 -14.72 -16.30
CA LEU A 10 39.91 -13.66 -16.43
C LEU A 10 38.60 -14.00 -15.70
N LEU A 11 38.13 -15.24 -15.79
CA LEU A 11 36.98 -15.74 -15.04
C LEU A 11 37.24 -15.73 -13.53
N ILE A 12 38.43 -16.15 -13.09
CA ILE A 12 38.86 -16.05 -11.70
C ILE A 12 39.00 -14.59 -11.25
N LEU A 13 39.53 -13.69 -12.10
CA LEU A 13 39.61 -12.26 -11.78
C LEU A 13 38.22 -11.63 -11.64
N ILE A 14 37.27 -12.04 -12.48
CA ILE A 14 35.87 -11.58 -12.42
C ILE A 14 35.19 -12.13 -11.16
N LEU A 15 35.41 -13.41 -10.82
CA LEU A 15 34.94 -14.03 -9.57
C LEU A 15 35.53 -13.37 -8.32
N ILE A 16 36.82 -13.04 -8.33
CA ILE A 16 37.49 -12.33 -7.24
C ILE A 16 37.01 -10.88 -7.19
N SER A 17 36.78 -10.22 -8.33
CA SER A 17 36.25 -8.86 -8.39
C SER A 17 34.80 -8.78 -7.92
N THR A 18 33.96 -9.77 -8.22
CA THR A 18 32.56 -9.82 -7.74
C THR A 18 32.48 -10.22 -6.27
N CYS A 19 33.39 -11.07 -5.76
CA CYS A 19 33.54 -11.39 -4.33
C CYS A 19 34.15 -10.24 -3.50
N ALA A 20 35.12 -9.49 -4.04
CA ALA A 20 35.70 -8.33 -3.38
C ALA A 20 34.71 -7.16 -3.33
N PHE A 21 33.87 -7.01 -4.36
CA PHE A 21 32.76 -6.06 -4.33
C PHE A 21 31.71 -6.42 -3.27
N THR A 22 31.40 -7.70 -3.02
CA THR A 22 30.45 -8.11 -1.97
C THR A 22 31.00 -8.01 -0.54
N GLN A 23 32.31 -8.10 -0.33
CA GLN A 23 32.92 -7.94 1.01
C GLN A 23 32.85 -6.51 1.55
N ASN A 24 32.94 -5.48 0.69
CA ASN A 24 32.76 -4.09 1.10
C ASN A 24 31.30 -3.75 1.49
N PHE A 25 30.34 -4.64 1.24
CA PHE A 25 28.92 -4.43 1.58
C PHE A 25 28.54 -4.89 2.99
N LEU A 26 29.31 -5.76 3.66
CA LEU A 26 29.00 -6.20 5.03
C LEU A 26 29.32 -5.13 6.09
N VAL A 27 30.05 -4.07 5.73
CA VAL A 27 30.49 -3.00 6.67
C VAL A 27 29.61 -1.73 6.58
N VAL A 28 28.68 -1.62 5.64
CA VAL A 28 27.77 -0.44 5.52
C VAL A 28 26.37 -0.77 6.09
N ALA A 29 26.34 -1.31 7.30
CA ALA A 29 25.12 -1.48 8.07
C ALA A 29 25.26 -0.76 9.43
N SER A 30 25.20 0.57 9.40
CA SER A 30 24.96 1.41 10.58
C SER A 30 24.32 2.75 10.16
N PRO A 31 23.74 3.53 11.09
CA PRO A 31 22.31 3.78 11.13
C PRO A 31 21.90 5.15 10.58
N VAL A 32 20.59 5.26 10.30
CA VAL A 32 19.73 6.46 10.36
C VAL A 32 20.43 7.82 10.33
N GLN A 33 20.26 8.59 9.25
CA GLN A 33 20.17 10.05 9.32
C GLN A 33 19.41 10.59 8.10
N GLU A 34 18.56 11.58 8.36
CA GLU A 34 17.80 12.43 7.44
C GLU A 34 18.40 12.59 6.04
N GLN A 35 17.73 12.06 5.01
CA GLN A 35 17.99 12.52 3.65
C GLN A 35 16.66 12.68 2.91
N SER A 36 16.38 13.91 2.47
CA SER A 36 15.75 14.16 1.17
C SER A 36 16.25 13.06 0.22
N LEU A 37 15.38 12.33 -0.49
CA LEU A 37 15.77 11.20 -1.34
C LEU A 37 16.69 11.66 -2.48
N LYS A 38 17.96 12.02 -2.21
CA LYS A 38 18.98 12.46 -3.15
C LYS A 38 19.44 11.24 -3.94
N ARG A 39 18.56 10.78 -4.82
CA ARG A 39 18.77 9.65 -5.71
C ARG A 39 18.86 10.18 -7.13
N PRO A 40 19.65 9.57 -8.01
CA PRO A 40 19.68 9.97 -9.42
C PRO A 40 18.29 9.76 -10.03
N ASP A 41 17.82 10.73 -10.80
CA ASP A 41 16.61 10.60 -11.61
C ASP A 41 16.96 10.43 -13.09
N PRO A 42 16.78 9.23 -13.68
CA PRO A 42 17.05 8.99 -15.09
C PRO A 42 16.25 9.90 -16.02
N LEU A 43 15.01 10.25 -15.66
CA LEU A 43 14.15 11.13 -16.46
C LEU A 43 14.61 12.59 -16.42
N ARG A 44 15.51 12.94 -15.50
CA ARG A 44 16.08 14.28 -15.34
C ARG A 44 17.59 14.29 -15.55
N HIS A 45 18.08 13.51 -16.51
CA HIS A 45 19.50 13.44 -16.86
C HIS A 45 20.40 13.12 -15.65
N PHE A 46 19.94 12.22 -14.78
CA PHE A 46 20.62 11.81 -13.55
C PHE A 46 20.85 12.92 -12.51
N LYS A 47 20.20 14.08 -12.66
CA LYS A 47 20.18 15.09 -11.60
C LYS A 47 19.54 14.49 -10.34
N PRO A 48 19.99 14.89 -9.14
CA PRO A 48 19.42 14.37 -7.90
C PRO A 48 17.93 14.74 -7.82
N TYR A 49 17.11 13.73 -7.55
CA TYR A 49 15.73 13.92 -7.16
C TYR A 49 15.72 14.63 -5.80
N ASN A 50 15.32 15.90 -5.79
CA ASN A 50 15.14 16.65 -4.54
C ASN A 50 13.67 16.66 -4.10
N GLY A 51 12.85 15.79 -4.69
CA GLY A 51 11.42 15.72 -4.40
C GLY A 51 11.12 14.88 -3.16
N VAL A 52 9.90 15.02 -2.66
CA VAL A 52 9.39 14.22 -1.55
C VAL A 52 8.81 12.90 -2.07
N TYR A 53 8.49 11.95 -1.18
CA TYR A 53 7.78 10.73 -1.53
C TYR A 53 6.42 11.09 -2.15
N ASP A 54 6.21 10.79 -3.44
CA ASP A 54 4.96 11.02 -4.15
C ASP A 54 4.72 9.91 -5.19
N ILE A 55 3.74 9.06 -4.90
CA ILE A 55 3.35 7.92 -5.74
C ILE A 55 2.69 8.33 -7.07
N ARG A 56 2.32 9.60 -7.25
CA ARG A 56 1.75 10.12 -8.50
C ARG A 56 2.83 10.69 -9.42
N ASN A 57 4.02 10.97 -8.89
CA ASN A 57 5.09 11.59 -9.64
C ASN A 57 5.89 10.54 -10.43
N ARG A 58 5.96 10.70 -11.76
CA ARG A 58 6.75 9.82 -12.63
C ARG A 58 8.25 9.84 -12.30
N HIS A 59 8.78 10.98 -11.84
CA HIS A 59 10.18 11.14 -11.45
C HIS A 59 10.52 10.35 -10.18
N TYR A 60 9.56 10.21 -9.25
CA TYR A 60 9.71 9.34 -8.10
C TYR A 60 9.87 7.88 -8.53
N TRP A 61 8.98 7.37 -9.39
CA TRP A 61 9.05 5.99 -9.87
C TRP A 61 10.33 5.71 -10.65
N ALA A 62 10.78 6.63 -11.49
CA ALA A 62 12.04 6.46 -12.24
C ALA A 62 13.26 6.45 -11.31
N SER A 63 13.33 7.37 -10.35
CA SER A 63 14.43 7.43 -9.40
C SER A 63 14.44 6.24 -8.42
N ALA A 64 13.26 5.81 -7.96
CA ALA A 64 13.12 4.64 -7.11
C ALA A 64 13.49 3.35 -7.88
N ALA A 65 12.98 3.15 -9.10
CA ALA A 65 13.35 1.99 -9.92
C ALA A 65 14.86 1.93 -10.23
N PHE A 66 15.51 3.10 -10.35
CA PHE A 66 16.95 3.20 -10.59
C PHE A 66 17.80 2.73 -9.39
N THR A 67 17.26 2.60 -8.18
CA THR A 67 18.06 2.07 -7.06
C THR A 67 18.49 0.62 -7.27
N GLY A 68 17.73 -0.14 -8.07
CA GLY A 68 18.09 -1.51 -8.49
C GLY A 68 19.18 -1.59 -9.56
N ILE A 69 19.80 -0.47 -9.97
CA ILE A 69 20.75 -0.41 -11.10
C ILE A 69 21.88 -1.43 -11.01
N HIS A 70 22.35 -1.75 -9.81
CA HIS A 70 23.42 -2.72 -9.62
C HIS A 70 23.02 -4.12 -10.08
N GLY A 71 21.79 -4.57 -9.79
CA GLY A 71 21.28 -5.85 -10.27
C GLY A 71 21.14 -5.86 -11.80
N TYR A 72 20.59 -4.78 -12.37
CA TYR A 72 20.42 -4.66 -13.82
C TYR A 72 21.75 -4.58 -14.58
N ALA A 73 22.74 -3.87 -14.03
CA ALA A 73 24.07 -3.77 -14.63
C ALA A 73 24.78 -5.12 -14.64
N ILE A 74 24.73 -5.87 -13.52
CA ILE A 74 25.33 -7.21 -13.45
C ILE A 74 24.61 -8.16 -14.41
N ALA A 75 23.28 -8.09 -14.51
CA ALA A 75 22.52 -8.86 -15.50
C ALA A 75 22.99 -8.55 -16.94
N GLY A 76 23.15 -7.27 -17.28
CA GLY A 76 23.63 -6.85 -18.60
C GLY A 76 25.05 -7.34 -18.91
N ILE A 77 25.98 -7.20 -17.96
CA ILE A 77 27.37 -7.68 -18.12
C ILE A 77 27.39 -9.19 -18.29
N TRP A 78 26.65 -9.92 -17.45
CA TRP A 78 26.56 -11.37 -17.54
C TRP A 78 25.96 -11.81 -18.88
N PHE A 79 24.93 -11.10 -19.34
CA PHE A 79 24.27 -11.32 -20.63
C PHE A 79 25.23 -11.10 -21.83
N LEU A 80 26.06 -10.07 -21.78
CA LEU A 80 27.05 -9.84 -22.84
C LEU A 80 28.15 -10.90 -22.82
N PHE A 81 28.57 -11.33 -21.63
CA PHE A 81 29.63 -12.33 -21.47
C PHE A 81 29.23 -13.68 -22.09
N GLY A 82 28.03 -14.17 -21.82
CA GLY A 82 27.59 -15.43 -22.42
C GLY A 82 27.23 -15.33 -23.89
N LEU A 83 26.79 -14.17 -24.39
CA LEU A 83 26.65 -13.96 -25.84
C LEU A 83 28.01 -14.04 -26.53
N GLY A 84 29.03 -13.36 -25.99
CA GLY A 84 30.40 -13.44 -26.49
C GLY A 84 30.99 -14.85 -26.40
N PHE A 85 30.80 -15.55 -25.27
CA PHE A 85 31.27 -16.92 -25.09
C PHE A 85 30.56 -17.91 -26.02
N GLY A 86 29.24 -17.79 -26.19
CA GLY A 86 28.44 -18.60 -27.10
C GLY A 86 28.89 -18.42 -28.55
N SER A 87 29.04 -17.16 -29.00
CA SER A 87 29.55 -16.84 -30.35
C SER A 87 30.96 -17.38 -30.57
N TYR A 88 31.86 -17.27 -29.58
CA TYR A 88 33.21 -17.84 -29.66
C TYR A 88 33.18 -19.38 -29.81
N MET A 89 32.33 -20.06 -29.04
CA MET A 89 32.21 -21.52 -29.11
C MET A 89 31.67 -22.00 -30.46
N ILE A 90 30.70 -21.29 -31.04
CA ILE A 90 30.16 -21.55 -32.38
C ILE A 90 31.25 -21.33 -33.44
N LEU A 91 31.95 -20.19 -33.38
CA LEU A 91 33.03 -19.88 -34.32
C LEU A 91 34.15 -20.93 -34.27
N LYS A 92 34.52 -21.37 -33.07
CA LYS A 92 35.53 -22.43 -32.88
C LYS A 92 35.07 -23.80 -33.38
N HIS A 93 33.77 -24.08 -33.38
CA HIS A 93 33.20 -25.30 -33.96
C HIS A 93 33.28 -25.27 -35.50
N PHE A 94 32.97 -24.13 -36.12
CA PHE A 94 33.03 -23.97 -37.59
C PHE A 94 34.46 -23.90 -38.15
N PHE A 95 35.38 -23.23 -37.45
CA PHE A 95 36.76 -23.00 -37.93
C PHE A 95 37.79 -24.05 -37.48
N GLY A 96 37.35 -25.19 -36.93
CA GLY A 96 38.17 -26.38 -36.77
C GLY A 96 39.51 -26.18 -36.05
N SER A 97 39.50 -25.60 -34.83
CA SER A 97 40.75 -25.44 -34.08
C SER A 97 41.09 -26.71 -33.27
N SER A 98 42.26 -27.31 -33.54
CA SER A 98 42.87 -28.36 -32.72
C SER A 98 43.38 -27.77 -31.39
N SER A 99 42.53 -27.76 -30.38
CA SER A 99 42.96 -27.44 -29.01
C SER A 99 43.74 -28.63 -28.42
N ARG A 100 44.94 -28.37 -27.88
CA ARG A 100 45.73 -29.36 -27.13
C ARG A 100 44.92 -29.90 -25.95
N ILE A 101 44.96 -31.21 -25.77
CA ILE A 101 44.40 -31.88 -24.59
C ILE A 101 45.35 -31.54 -23.43
N VAL A 102 44.88 -30.77 -22.45
CA VAL A 102 45.63 -30.47 -21.23
C VAL A 102 45.32 -31.57 -20.22
N ASN A 103 46.30 -32.41 -19.88
CA ASN A 103 46.14 -33.45 -18.87
C ASN A 103 46.01 -32.81 -17.48
N HIS A 104 44.95 -33.17 -16.77
CA HIS A 104 44.69 -32.76 -15.39
C HIS A 104 44.67 -34.02 -14.52
N THR A 105 45.04 -33.89 -13.25
CA THR A 105 45.05 -35.02 -12.30
C THR A 105 43.63 -35.44 -11.94
N ASP A 106 43.44 -36.72 -11.60
CA ASP A 106 42.13 -37.27 -11.20
C ASP A 106 41.54 -36.54 -9.99
N SER A 107 42.40 -36.11 -9.06
CA SER A 107 42.02 -35.27 -7.91
C SER A 107 41.32 -33.97 -8.35
N PHE A 108 41.76 -33.34 -9.44
CA PHE A 108 41.17 -32.11 -9.93
C PHE A 108 39.75 -32.32 -10.50
N TYR A 109 39.49 -33.46 -11.15
CA TYR A 109 38.15 -33.83 -11.63
C TYR A 109 37.17 -34.05 -10.47
N ILE A 110 37.63 -34.74 -9.41
CA ILE A 110 36.84 -34.99 -8.20
C ILE A 110 36.53 -33.67 -7.48
N ILE A 111 37.51 -32.78 -7.33
CA ILE A 111 37.30 -31.46 -6.69
C ILE A 111 36.29 -30.61 -7.46
N MET A 112 36.39 -30.54 -8.80
CA MET A 112 35.42 -29.82 -9.63
C MET A 112 34.00 -30.38 -9.49
N PHE A 113 33.85 -31.71 -9.48
CA PHE A 113 32.56 -32.36 -9.28
C PHE A 113 31.98 -32.05 -7.88
N LEU A 114 32.80 -32.14 -6.82
CA LEU A 114 32.38 -31.79 -5.47
C LEU A 114 31.97 -30.32 -5.33
N LEU A 115 32.66 -29.41 -6.00
CA LEU A 115 32.28 -27.98 -6.02
C LEU A 115 30.95 -27.77 -6.74
N VAL A 116 30.73 -28.41 -7.90
CA VAL A 116 29.42 -28.35 -8.59
C VAL A 116 28.32 -28.88 -7.66
N LEU A 117 28.54 -30.02 -7.00
CA LEU A 117 27.57 -30.59 -6.05
C LEU A 117 27.28 -29.62 -4.90
N LEU A 118 28.29 -29.05 -4.27
CA LEU A 118 28.13 -28.09 -3.18
C LEU A 118 27.30 -26.87 -3.61
N PHE A 119 27.64 -26.25 -4.74
CA PHE A 119 26.90 -25.07 -5.23
C PHE A 119 25.48 -25.42 -5.67
N THR A 120 25.20 -26.63 -6.17
CA THR A 120 23.83 -27.08 -6.43
C THR A 120 23.00 -27.21 -5.14
N LEU A 121 23.58 -27.76 -4.06
CA LEU A 121 22.90 -27.84 -2.76
C LEU A 121 22.61 -26.45 -2.20
N LEU A 122 23.58 -25.52 -2.28
CA LEU A 122 23.39 -24.13 -1.88
C LEU A 122 22.29 -23.44 -2.70
N ALA A 123 22.23 -23.70 -4.02
CA ALA A 123 21.18 -23.14 -4.88
C ALA A 123 19.78 -23.67 -4.50
N ILE A 124 19.67 -24.95 -4.13
CA ILE A 124 18.40 -25.55 -3.66
C ILE A 124 17.96 -24.90 -2.33
N ILE A 125 18.89 -24.72 -1.40
CA ILE A 125 18.62 -24.06 -0.11
C ILE A 125 18.18 -22.61 -0.33
N ALA A 126 18.92 -21.83 -1.15
CA ALA A 126 18.58 -20.44 -1.46
C ALA A 126 17.21 -20.31 -2.17
N SER A 127 16.91 -21.20 -3.11
CA SER A 127 15.60 -21.27 -3.78
C SER A 127 14.45 -21.53 -2.79
N SER A 128 14.66 -22.38 -1.79
CA SER A 128 13.68 -22.66 -0.74
C SER A 128 13.39 -21.42 0.12
N PHE A 129 14.43 -20.65 0.46
CA PHE A 129 14.26 -19.37 1.14
C PHE A 129 13.48 -18.36 0.30
N ILE A 130 13.75 -18.26 -1.01
CA ILE A 130 12.98 -17.37 -1.91
C ILE A 130 11.51 -17.77 -1.95
N PHE A 131 11.18 -19.06 -1.99
CA PHE A 131 9.79 -19.52 -1.97
C PHE A 131 9.05 -19.03 -0.70
N ALA A 132 9.66 -19.23 0.47
CA ALA A 132 9.08 -18.79 1.74
C ALA A 132 8.99 -17.26 1.83
N ALA A 133 10.05 -16.55 1.43
CA ALA A 133 10.13 -15.10 1.48
C ALA A 133 9.15 -14.42 0.50
N SER A 134 9.01 -14.96 -0.71
CA SER A 134 8.11 -14.45 -1.75
C SER A 134 6.64 -14.53 -1.30
N LYS A 135 6.21 -15.67 -0.76
CA LYS A 135 4.86 -15.84 -0.19
C LYS A 135 4.60 -14.88 0.98
N SER A 136 5.57 -14.74 1.89
CA SER A 136 5.49 -13.83 3.03
C SER A 136 5.41 -12.36 2.59
N SER A 137 6.23 -11.98 1.60
CA SER A 137 6.27 -10.64 1.01
C SER A 137 4.94 -10.28 0.35
N GLN A 138 4.41 -11.15 -0.52
CA GLN A 138 3.12 -10.96 -1.19
C GLN A 138 1.98 -10.78 -0.18
N LYS A 139 1.86 -11.67 0.81
CA LYS A 139 0.82 -11.58 1.84
C LYS A 139 0.87 -10.26 2.61
N ARG A 140 2.08 -9.81 2.98
CA ARG A 140 2.27 -8.57 3.74
C ARG A 140 2.04 -7.32 2.88
N ALA A 141 2.44 -7.35 1.62
CA ALA A 141 2.17 -6.29 0.65
C ALA A 141 0.67 -6.12 0.42
N ASN A 142 -0.07 -7.21 0.18
CA ASN A 142 -1.52 -7.17 -0.01
C ASN A 142 -2.25 -6.64 1.22
N LYS A 143 -1.84 -7.08 2.43
CA LYS A 143 -2.42 -6.54 3.68
C LYS A 143 -2.22 -5.03 3.81
N LEU A 144 -1.03 -4.53 3.45
CA LEU A 144 -0.71 -3.10 3.49
C LEU A 144 -1.54 -2.32 2.45
N ILE A 145 -1.65 -2.83 1.22
CA ILE A 145 -2.52 -2.28 0.17
C ILE A 145 -3.97 -2.21 0.65
N ASP A 146 -4.50 -3.30 1.21
CA ASP A 146 -5.88 -3.36 1.70
C ASP A 146 -6.15 -2.39 2.86
N THR A 147 -5.20 -2.23 3.78
CA THR A 147 -5.34 -1.28 4.90
C THR A 147 -5.40 0.17 4.40
N ILE A 148 -4.52 0.54 3.46
CA ILE A 148 -4.47 1.90 2.90
C ILE A 148 -5.74 2.21 2.10
N PHE A 149 -6.11 1.35 1.16
CA PHE A 149 -7.30 1.58 0.33
C PHE A 149 -8.60 1.36 1.10
N GLY A 150 -8.59 0.55 2.17
CA GLY A 150 -9.69 0.39 3.10
C GLY A 150 -9.99 1.68 3.85
N ALA A 151 -8.97 2.33 4.40
CA ALA A 151 -9.09 3.64 5.07
C ALA A 151 -9.61 4.73 4.12
N ALA A 152 -9.08 4.78 2.89
CA ALA A 152 -9.57 5.71 1.88
C ALA A 152 -11.04 5.46 1.51
N SER A 153 -11.44 4.20 1.36
CA SER A 153 -12.84 3.83 1.09
C SER A 153 -13.77 4.19 2.25
N GLU A 154 -13.32 4.04 3.49
CA GLU A 154 -14.05 4.45 4.68
C GLU A 154 -14.28 5.96 4.75
N ALA A 155 -13.24 6.76 4.48
CA ALA A 155 -13.37 8.20 4.37
C ALA A 155 -14.36 8.60 3.25
N CYS A 156 -14.30 7.97 2.06
CA CYS A 156 -15.29 8.19 1.00
C CYS A 156 -16.71 7.84 1.42
N ARG A 157 -16.90 6.76 2.22
CA ARG A 157 -18.22 6.36 2.74
C ARG A 157 -18.78 7.39 3.72
N ALA A 158 -17.96 7.88 4.65
CA ALA A 158 -18.35 8.95 5.57
C ALA A 158 -18.69 10.24 4.80
N LEU A 159 -17.86 10.63 3.82
CA LEU A 159 -18.12 11.79 2.96
C LEU A 159 -19.45 11.66 2.21
N ARG A 160 -19.79 10.47 1.73
CA ARG A 160 -21.05 10.24 1.03
C ARG A 160 -22.26 10.37 1.95
N ARG A 161 -22.17 9.93 3.22
CA ARG A 161 -23.22 10.14 4.22
C ARG A 161 -23.43 11.63 4.52
N VAL A 162 -22.33 12.38 4.71
CA VAL A 162 -22.35 13.84 4.84
C VAL A 162 -23.03 14.50 3.64
N ILE A 163 -22.60 14.18 2.42
CA ILE A 163 -23.17 14.77 1.20
C ILE A 163 -24.67 14.50 1.09
N ASN A 164 -25.11 13.26 1.32
CA ASN A 164 -26.52 12.91 1.23
C ASN A 164 -27.35 13.70 2.25
N SER A 165 -26.89 13.77 3.51
CA SER A 165 -27.54 14.54 4.57
C SER A 165 -27.63 16.04 4.23
N LEU A 166 -26.58 16.63 3.64
CA LEU A 166 -26.61 18.04 3.20
C LEU A 166 -27.62 18.29 2.07
N VAL A 167 -27.79 17.33 1.15
CA VAL A 167 -28.77 17.42 0.05
C VAL A 167 -30.19 17.27 0.59
N ASP A 168 -30.41 16.37 1.55
CA ASP A 168 -31.71 16.17 2.19
C ASP A 168 -32.14 17.44 2.97
N MET A 169 -31.24 18.02 3.77
CA MET A 169 -31.44 19.31 4.42
C MET A 169 -31.78 20.43 3.42
N GLN A 170 -31.05 20.49 2.30
CA GLN A 170 -31.30 21.48 1.26
C GLN A 170 -32.71 21.36 0.68
N ALA A 171 -33.18 20.13 0.43
CA ALA A 171 -34.52 19.88 -0.09
C ALA A 171 -35.62 20.31 0.91
N LEU A 172 -35.41 20.07 2.21
CA LEU A 172 -36.34 20.46 3.27
C LEU A 172 -36.41 21.99 3.47
N LEU A 173 -35.27 22.67 3.41
CA LEU A 173 -35.16 24.11 3.71
C LEU A 173 -35.42 25.02 2.49
N GLN A 174 -35.47 24.46 1.27
CA GLN A 174 -35.64 25.21 0.03
C GLN A 174 -36.77 26.26 0.05
N PRO A 175 -37.98 26.00 0.58
CA PRO A 175 -39.05 27.00 0.59
C PRO A 175 -38.91 28.06 1.70
N TYR A 176 -37.98 27.90 2.66
CA TYR A 176 -37.93 28.71 3.88
C TYR A 176 -36.65 29.54 4.02
N ASN A 177 -35.50 29.04 3.56
CA ASN A 177 -34.21 29.71 3.77
C ASN A 177 -33.25 29.56 2.59
N GLN A 178 -33.37 30.48 1.63
CA GLN A 178 -32.57 30.48 0.41
C GLN A 178 -31.05 30.64 0.66
N GLU A 179 -30.67 31.40 1.69
CA GLU A 179 -29.25 31.64 2.02
C GLU A 179 -28.58 30.34 2.48
N THR A 180 -29.20 29.62 3.42
CA THR A 180 -28.72 28.32 3.91
C THR A 180 -28.67 27.29 2.79
N CYS A 181 -29.68 27.26 1.90
CA CYS A 181 -29.69 26.37 0.74
C CYS A 181 -28.53 26.64 -0.23
N ASN A 182 -28.19 27.91 -0.47
CA ASN A 182 -27.05 28.26 -1.32
C ASN A 182 -25.72 27.77 -0.72
N LEU A 183 -25.55 27.92 0.61
CA LEU A 183 -24.36 27.43 1.33
C LEU A 183 -24.26 25.89 1.30
N LEU A 184 -25.37 25.19 1.57
CA LEU A 184 -25.46 23.73 1.50
C LEU A 184 -25.12 23.22 0.09
N ASN A 185 -25.62 23.88 -0.95
CA ASN A 185 -25.38 23.53 -2.35
C ASN A 185 -23.90 23.66 -2.74
N VAL A 186 -23.25 24.78 -2.39
CA VAL A 186 -21.81 24.99 -2.65
C VAL A 186 -20.97 23.94 -1.91
N THR A 187 -21.32 23.67 -0.65
CA THR A 187 -20.59 22.72 0.21
C THR A 187 -20.73 21.29 -0.30
N SER A 188 -21.95 20.85 -0.62
CA SER A 188 -22.22 19.51 -1.14
C SER A 188 -21.53 19.28 -2.49
N HIS A 189 -21.52 20.27 -3.38
CA HIS A 189 -20.81 20.19 -4.66
C HIS A 189 -19.29 20.08 -4.49
N ARG A 190 -18.69 20.86 -3.58
CA ARG A 190 -17.25 20.78 -3.30
C ARG A 190 -16.88 19.39 -2.75
N LEU A 191 -17.59 18.93 -1.73
CA LEU A 191 -17.36 17.61 -1.11
C LEU A 191 -17.57 16.47 -2.13
N ARG A 192 -18.59 16.57 -2.99
CA ARG A 192 -18.85 15.60 -4.05
C ARG A 192 -17.69 15.53 -5.05
N ARG A 193 -17.14 16.69 -5.46
CA ARG A 193 -15.98 16.73 -6.36
C ARG A 193 -14.76 16.03 -5.74
N GLU A 194 -14.45 16.34 -4.48
CA GLU A 194 -13.30 15.73 -3.78
C GLU A 194 -13.48 14.23 -3.55
N SER A 195 -14.67 13.81 -3.14
CA SER A 195 -15.01 12.39 -2.96
C SER A 195 -14.86 11.59 -4.26
N LEU A 196 -15.29 12.15 -5.39
CA LEU A 196 -15.12 11.52 -6.70
C LEU A 196 -13.65 11.39 -7.12
N LEU A 197 -12.82 12.41 -6.85
CA LEU A 197 -11.38 12.34 -7.15
C LEU A 197 -10.69 11.22 -6.36
N ILE A 198 -11.03 11.07 -5.07
CA ILE A 198 -10.47 10.02 -4.21
C ILE A 198 -10.99 8.66 -4.65
N GLN A 199 -12.29 8.53 -4.92
CA GLN A 199 -12.89 7.27 -5.36
C GLN A 199 -12.33 6.81 -6.71
N ASP A 200 -12.14 7.73 -7.65
CA ASP A 200 -11.50 7.45 -8.94
C ASP A 200 -10.06 6.98 -8.74
N PHE A 201 -9.28 7.66 -7.88
CA PHE A 201 -7.91 7.25 -7.56
C PHE A 201 -7.86 5.86 -6.91
N VAL A 202 -8.72 5.56 -5.95
CA VAL A 202 -8.81 4.25 -5.28
C VAL A 202 -9.20 3.17 -6.30
N GLY A 203 -10.22 3.42 -7.12
CA GLY A 203 -10.68 2.48 -8.15
C GLY A 203 -9.62 2.18 -9.20
N LYS A 204 -8.92 3.22 -9.69
CA LYS A 204 -7.86 3.08 -10.69
C LYS A 204 -6.58 2.47 -10.16
N THR A 205 -6.27 2.64 -8.86
CA THR A 205 -4.95 2.25 -8.32
C THR A 205 -4.98 0.95 -7.52
N LYS A 206 -6.08 0.62 -6.82
CA LYS A 206 -6.14 -0.57 -5.95
C LYS A 206 -5.93 -1.87 -6.73
N HIS A 207 -6.71 -2.08 -7.79
CA HIS A 207 -6.66 -3.33 -8.55
C HIS A 207 -5.31 -3.53 -9.28
N PRO A 208 -4.75 -2.53 -10.00
CA PRO A 208 -3.42 -2.67 -10.58
C PRO A 208 -2.31 -2.92 -9.56
N SER A 209 -2.41 -2.33 -8.36
CA SER A 209 -1.43 -2.57 -7.29
C SER A 209 -1.43 -4.02 -6.83
N HIS A 210 -2.61 -4.60 -6.58
CA HIS A 210 -2.73 -6.01 -6.20
C HIS A 210 -2.21 -6.92 -7.33
N LYS A 211 -2.61 -6.63 -8.57
CA LYS A 211 -2.18 -7.39 -9.74
C LYS A 211 -0.67 -7.31 -9.97
N ALA A 212 -0.04 -6.16 -9.72
CA ALA A 212 1.41 -6.01 -9.85
C ALA A 212 2.19 -6.88 -8.85
N VAL A 213 1.77 -6.90 -7.58
CA VAL A 213 2.38 -7.75 -6.55
C VAL A 213 2.17 -9.24 -6.88
N GLU A 214 0.99 -9.60 -7.37
CA GLU A 214 0.66 -10.96 -7.79
C GLU A 214 1.49 -11.42 -9.00
N ILE A 215 1.61 -10.58 -10.04
CA ILE A 215 2.45 -10.87 -11.21
C ILE A 215 3.90 -11.08 -10.79
N LEU A 216 4.45 -10.20 -9.94
CA LEU A 216 5.82 -10.35 -9.46
C LEU A 216 6.02 -11.67 -8.71
N TYR A 217 5.09 -12.04 -7.82
CA TYR A 217 5.12 -13.31 -7.11
C TYR A 217 5.17 -14.51 -8.07
N PHE A 218 4.29 -14.54 -9.08
CA PHE A 218 4.26 -15.64 -10.05
C PHE A 218 5.49 -15.69 -10.93
N ILE A 219 6.03 -14.55 -11.37
CA ILE A 219 7.27 -14.49 -12.15
C ILE A 219 8.44 -15.05 -11.33
N THR A 220 8.63 -14.58 -10.10
CA THR A 220 9.70 -15.06 -9.21
C THR A 220 9.55 -16.56 -8.95
N LEU A 221 8.32 -17.03 -8.69
CA LEU A 221 8.05 -18.45 -8.49
C LEU A 221 8.39 -19.29 -9.72
N ALA A 222 7.97 -18.85 -10.91
CA ALA A 222 8.23 -19.56 -12.16
C ALA A 222 9.73 -19.65 -12.44
N VAL A 223 10.47 -18.53 -12.33
CA VAL A 223 11.92 -18.50 -12.57
C VAL A 223 12.66 -19.43 -11.61
N VAL A 224 12.35 -19.39 -10.31
CA VAL A 224 12.99 -20.25 -9.31
C VAL A 224 12.66 -21.73 -9.54
N THR A 225 11.41 -22.04 -9.90
CA THR A 225 10.99 -23.43 -10.14
C THR A 225 11.68 -24.00 -11.38
N ILE A 226 11.71 -23.26 -12.49
CA ILE A 226 12.41 -23.68 -13.71
C ILE A 226 13.91 -23.85 -13.42
N ASN A 227 14.49 -22.96 -12.63
CA ASN A 227 15.89 -23.07 -12.22
C ASN A 227 16.15 -24.39 -11.46
N LEU A 228 15.33 -24.72 -10.46
CA LEU A 228 15.44 -25.99 -9.72
C LEU A 228 15.35 -27.22 -10.63
N VAL A 229 14.38 -27.24 -11.56
CA VAL A 229 14.22 -28.34 -12.51
C VAL A 229 15.47 -28.50 -13.39
N LEU A 230 16.02 -27.40 -13.90
CA LEU A 230 17.23 -27.44 -14.72
C LEU A 230 18.47 -27.86 -13.92
N LEU A 231 18.58 -27.50 -12.64
CA LEU A 231 19.67 -27.97 -11.78
C LEU A 231 19.63 -29.48 -11.57
N VAL A 232 18.45 -30.04 -11.33
CA VAL A 232 18.28 -31.50 -11.21
C VAL A 232 18.61 -32.18 -12.55
N ALA A 233 18.11 -31.65 -13.66
CA ALA A 233 18.43 -32.16 -14.99
C ALA A 233 19.94 -32.06 -15.31
N ALA A 234 20.60 -30.98 -14.89
CA ALA A 234 22.04 -30.78 -15.04
C ALA A 234 22.81 -31.89 -14.33
N LEU A 235 22.47 -32.18 -13.07
CA LEU A 235 23.12 -33.22 -12.27
C LEU A 235 22.95 -34.61 -12.91
N VAL A 236 21.73 -34.94 -13.35
CA VAL A 236 21.43 -36.23 -14.00
C VAL A 236 22.23 -36.37 -15.30
N LEU A 237 22.25 -35.34 -16.15
CA LEU A 237 23.00 -35.38 -17.41
C LEU A 237 24.52 -35.39 -17.20
N LEU A 238 25.02 -34.72 -16.15
CA LEU A 238 26.43 -34.73 -15.77
C LEU A 238 26.90 -36.15 -15.44
N ILE A 239 26.10 -36.92 -14.72
CA ILE A 239 26.38 -38.32 -14.34
C ILE A 239 26.27 -39.25 -15.55
N LEU A 240 25.29 -39.01 -16.43
CA LEU A 240 25.04 -39.80 -17.64
C LEU A 240 25.96 -39.45 -18.82
N HIS A 241 26.79 -38.41 -18.70
CA HIS A 241 27.68 -37.91 -19.76
C HIS A 241 26.97 -37.55 -21.08
N GLY A 242 25.74 -37.01 -20.98
CA GLY A 242 24.94 -36.57 -22.11
C GLY A 242 25.41 -35.23 -22.70
N HIS A 243 26.53 -35.23 -23.43
CA HIS A 243 27.18 -34.01 -23.94
C HIS A 243 26.26 -32.96 -24.63
N PRO A 244 25.37 -33.31 -25.57
CA PRO A 244 24.53 -32.29 -26.21
C PRO A 244 23.51 -31.68 -25.25
N GLY A 245 22.94 -32.46 -24.34
CA GLY A 245 21.96 -31.99 -23.37
C GLY A 245 22.56 -31.07 -22.31
N ILE A 246 23.78 -31.36 -21.84
CA ILE A 246 24.47 -30.49 -20.86
C ILE A 246 24.72 -29.09 -21.44
N ILE A 247 25.10 -29.00 -22.73
CA ILE A 247 25.34 -27.70 -23.39
C ILE A 247 24.06 -26.87 -23.43
N VAL A 248 22.92 -27.49 -23.78
CA VAL A 248 21.62 -26.81 -23.79
C VAL A 248 21.24 -26.34 -22.39
N ILE A 249 21.43 -27.17 -21.36
CA ILE A 249 21.15 -26.79 -19.97
C ILE A 249 22.01 -25.61 -19.53
N ILE A 250 23.31 -25.60 -19.85
CA ILE A 250 24.20 -24.47 -19.52
C ILE A 250 23.68 -23.17 -20.13
N PHE A 251 23.25 -23.21 -21.39
CA PHE A 251 22.67 -22.04 -22.06
C PHE A 251 21.39 -21.55 -21.36
N CYS A 252 20.47 -22.47 -21.02
CA CYS A 252 19.25 -22.13 -20.28
C CYS A 252 19.53 -21.58 -18.87
N CYS A 253 20.43 -22.21 -18.12
CA CYS A 253 20.85 -21.74 -16.78
C CYS A 253 21.49 -20.36 -16.85
N TRP A 254 22.21 -20.05 -17.92
CA TRP A 254 22.80 -18.74 -18.13
C TRP A 254 21.73 -17.65 -18.36
N ILE A 255 20.68 -17.93 -19.16
CA ILE A 255 19.53 -17.03 -19.33
C ILE A 255 18.81 -16.83 -18.00
N LEU A 256 18.52 -17.90 -17.26
CA LEU A 256 17.85 -17.81 -15.97
C LEU A 256 18.68 -17.06 -14.92
N THR A 257 20.01 -17.20 -14.95
CA THR A 257 20.90 -16.42 -14.08
C THR A 257 20.78 -14.92 -14.40
N THR A 258 20.68 -14.56 -15.68
CA THR A 258 20.39 -13.17 -16.10
C THR A 258 19.06 -12.69 -15.53
N LEU A 259 18.00 -13.49 -15.65
CA LEU A 259 16.67 -13.17 -15.11
C LEU A 259 16.69 -13.04 -13.58
N ASN A 260 17.41 -13.90 -12.86
CA ASN A 260 17.57 -13.83 -11.40
C ASN A 260 18.25 -12.52 -10.96
N TRP A 261 19.25 -12.03 -11.71
CA TRP A 261 19.87 -10.72 -11.45
C TRP A 261 18.91 -9.55 -11.69
N VAL A 262 18.08 -9.62 -12.72
CA VAL A 262 17.01 -8.63 -12.96
C VAL A 262 16.01 -8.64 -11.80
N LEU A 263 15.54 -9.81 -11.38
CA LEU A 263 14.62 -9.95 -10.23
C LEU A 263 15.24 -9.42 -8.94
N THR A 264 16.53 -9.68 -8.70
CA THR A 264 17.26 -9.12 -7.55
C THR A 264 17.28 -7.59 -7.56
N GLY A 265 17.42 -6.97 -8.74
CA GLY A 265 17.31 -5.52 -8.92
C GLY A 265 15.91 -4.99 -8.60
N ILE A 266 14.88 -5.71 -9.06
CA ILE A 266 13.47 -5.39 -8.77
C ILE A 266 13.19 -5.52 -7.26
N ASP A 267 13.63 -6.60 -6.61
CA ASP A 267 13.45 -6.83 -5.18
C ASP A 267 14.15 -5.75 -4.33
N TYR A 268 15.32 -5.27 -4.76
CA TYR A 268 16.00 -4.16 -4.10
C TYR A 268 15.23 -2.83 -4.22
N PHE A 269 14.65 -2.58 -5.41
CA PHE A 269 13.72 -1.47 -5.59
C PHE A 269 12.52 -1.59 -4.63
N PHE A 270 11.90 -2.77 -4.51
CA PHE A 270 10.81 -2.98 -3.57
C PHE A 270 11.22 -2.79 -2.11
N GLN A 271 12.43 -3.20 -1.73
CA GLN A 271 12.97 -2.94 -0.39
C GLN A 271 13.09 -1.44 -0.13
N THR A 272 13.59 -0.69 -1.11
CA THR A 272 13.72 0.76 -1.04
C THR A 272 12.34 1.42 -0.92
N PHE A 273 11.40 1.03 -1.78
CA PHE A 273 10.02 1.51 -1.76
C PHE A 273 9.32 1.24 -0.43
N ALA A 274 9.52 0.05 0.15
CA ALA A 274 8.98 -0.32 1.47
C ALA A 274 9.59 0.56 2.59
N GLN A 275 10.88 0.86 2.49
CA GLN A 275 11.56 1.73 3.44
C GLN A 275 11.07 3.17 3.35
N ASP A 276 10.90 3.70 2.13
CA ASP A 276 10.40 5.05 1.89
C ASP A 276 8.95 5.20 2.36
N THR A 277 8.08 4.26 1.97
CA THR A 277 6.66 4.27 2.33
C THR A 277 6.48 4.27 3.85
N CYS A 278 7.14 3.36 4.55
CA CYS A 278 7.02 3.28 6.00
C CYS A 278 7.66 4.46 6.73
N SER A 279 8.72 5.07 6.18
CA SER A 279 9.32 6.26 6.78
C SER A 279 8.44 7.49 6.55
N ALA A 280 7.81 7.60 5.38
CA ALA A 280 6.83 8.64 5.09
C ALA A 280 5.61 8.53 6.01
N LEU A 281 5.10 7.31 6.24
CA LEU A 281 3.98 7.08 7.15
C LEU A 281 4.33 7.41 8.61
N GLY A 282 5.54 7.05 9.07
CA GLY A 282 6.00 7.44 10.41
C GLY A 282 6.11 8.96 10.57
N LYS A 283 6.66 9.67 9.58
CA LYS A 283 6.73 11.15 9.60
C LYS A 283 5.35 11.82 9.60
N PHE A 284 4.36 11.19 8.96
CA PHE A 284 2.98 11.68 9.01
C PHE A 284 2.37 11.53 10.40
N GLU A 285 2.69 10.46 11.13
CA GLU A 285 2.22 10.26 12.50
C GLU A 285 2.80 11.32 13.47
N GLU A 286 4.05 11.71 13.28
CA GLU A 286 4.70 12.77 14.06
C GLU A 286 4.18 14.17 13.71
N ASN A 287 4.11 14.52 12.42
CA ASN A 287 3.69 15.85 11.95
C ASN A 287 2.93 15.77 10.60
N PRO A 288 1.59 15.80 10.61
CA PRO A 288 0.76 15.73 9.40
C PRO A 288 1.01 16.89 8.42
N ASP A 289 1.19 18.11 8.93
CA ASP A 289 1.24 19.35 8.12
C ASP A 289 2.53 19.51 7.29
N ASN A 290 3.64 18.94 7.77
CA ASN A 290 4.96 18.99 7.12
C ASN A 290 5.34 17.66 6.42
N SER A 291 4.39 16.74 6.26
CA SER A 291 4.65 15.43 5.69
C SER A 291 4.58 15.41 4.16
N SER A 292 5.39 14.54 3.56
CA SER A 292 5.37 14.23 2.12
C SER A 292 4.03 13.73 1.63
N LEU A 293 3.22 13.14 2.53
CA LEU A 293 1.91 12.56 2.26
C LEU A 293 0.77 13.59 2.25
N ARG A 294 1.09 14.89 2.26
CA ARG A 294 0.09 15.99 2.17
C ARG A 294 -0.80 15.90 0.92
N PHE A 295 -0.41 15.14 -0.09
CA PHE A 295 -1.26 14.90 -1.26
C PHE A 295 -2.35 13.84 -1.04
N ILE A 296 -2.26 13.02 0.00
CA ILE A 296 -3.28 12.02 0.39
C ILE A 296 -4.38 12.69 1.25
N HIS A 297 -4.47 14.02 1.24
CA HIS A 297 -5.21 14.79 2.24
C HIS A 297 -6.60 15.20 1.73
N PRO A 298 -7.69 14.56 2.22
CA PRO A 298 -9.00 15.18 2.35
C PRO A 298 -9.16 15.95 3.67
N CYS A 299 -8.18 15.94 4.57
CA CYS A 299 -8.34 16.57 5.88
C CYS A 299 -8.28 18.09 5.75
N ALA A 300 -9.10 18.81 6.50
CA ALA A 300 -8.96 20.26 6.62
C ALA A 300 -7.82 20.59 7.59
N SER A 301 -7.32 21.83 7.57
CA SER A 301 -6.33 22.27 8.56
C SER A 301 -6.93 22.15 9.97
N PRO A 302 -6.13 21.87 11.03
CA PRO A 302 -6.65 21.74 12.39
C PRO A 302 -7.37 23.00 12.89
N VAL A 303 -6.90 24.18 12.47
CA VAL A 303 -7.42 25.48 12.88
C VAL A 303 -8.80 25.76 12.27
N ASP A 304 -8.95 25.51 10.96
CA ASP A 304 -10.24 25.71 10.28
C ASP A 304 -11.27 24.66 10.72
N SER A 305 -10.81 23.44 10.99
CA SER A 305 -11.66 22.32 11.42
C SER A 305 -12.27 22.54 12.81
N ASN A 306 -11.47 22.97 13.79
CA ASN A 306 -11.98 23.23 15.15
C ASN A 306 -13.01 24.35 15.16
N LYS A 307 -12.77 25.42 14.39
CA LYS A 307 -13.74 26.52 14.27
C LYS A 307 -15.06 26.05 13.67
N LEU A 308 -15.01 25.22 12.63
CA LEU A 308 -16.20 24.64 12.01
C LEU A 308 -16.99 23.75 12.98
N LEU A 309 -16.31 22.84 13.68
CA LEU A 309 -16.94 21.94 14.66
C LEU A 309 -17.58 22.72 15.82
N LEU A 310 -16.87 23.73 16.35
CA LEU A 310 -17.40 24.62 17.40
C LEU A 310 -18.62 25.40 16.91
N GLN A 311 -18.59 25.92 15.68
CA GLN A 311 -19.72 26.65 15.11
C GLN A 311 -20.95 25.76 14.91
N ILE A 312 -20.75 24.51 14.45
CA ILE A 312 -21.84 23.54 14.34
C ILE A 312 -22.40 23.21 15.72
N GLY A 313 -21.54 22.88 16.70
CA GLY A 313 -21.96 22.57 18.07
C GLY A 313 -22.72 23.72 18.73
N HIS A 314 -22.23 24.95 18.62
CA HIS A 314 -22.92 26.15 19.10
C HIS A 314 -24.30 26.31 18.45
N THR A 315 -24.41 26.15 17.13
CA THR A 315 -25.67 26.33 16.40
C THR A 315 -26.73 25.32 16.85
N VAL A 316 -26.35 24.06 17.04
CA VAL A 316 -27.29 23.03 17.52
C VAL A 316 -27.68 23.27 18.98
N HIS A 317 -26.70 23.57 19.83
CA HIS A 317 -26.94 23.85 21.26
C HIS A 317 -27.87 25.06 21.44
N ASP A 318 -27.61 26.16 20.74
CA ASP A 318 -28.43 27.37 20.79
C ASP A 318 -29.87 27.10 20.30
N PHE A 319 -30.02 26.36 19.20
CA PHE A 319 -31.34 25.96 18.70
C PHE A 319 -32.12 25.12 19.70
N ILE A 320 -31.50 24.11 20.32
CA ILE A 320 -32.15 23.24 21.30
C ILE A 320 -32.45 24.00 22.60
N SER A 321 -31.54 24.86 23.05
CA SER A 321 -31.75 25.71 24.23
C SER A 321 -32.91 26.68 24.03
N GLN A 322 -33.03 27.32 22.87
CA GLN A 322 -34.16 28.20 22.54
C GLN A 322 -35.47 27.42 22.48
N LEU A 323 -35.48 26.22 21.87
CA LEU A 323 -36.64 25.35 21.85
C LEU A 323 -37.08 24.93 23.26
N ASN A 324 -36.16 24.47 24.10
CA ASN A 324 -36.45 24.10 25.48
C ASN A 324 -37.02 25.29 26.28
N THR A 325 -36.44 26.48 26.11
CA THR A 325 -36.98 27.71 26.74
C THR A 325 -38.42 27.97 26.32
N LYS A 326 -38.73 27.87 25.02
CA LYS A 326 -40.08 28.09 24.49
C LYS A 326 -41.08 27.02 24.90
N LEU A 327 -40.64 25.77 25.03
CA LEU A 327 -41.48 24.69 25.57
C LEU A 327 -41.86 24.96 27.03
N THR A 328 -40.92 25.40 27.87
CA THR A 328 -41.21 25.77 29.26
C THR A 328 -42.13 26.99 29.37
N GLU A 329 -41.97 27.99 28.48
CA GLU A 329 -42.92 29.11 28.40
C GLU A 329 -44.34 28.64 28.07
N LEU A 330 -44.48 27.72 27.10
CA LEU A 330 -45.78 27.14 26.73
C LEU A 330 -46.42 26.38 27.91
N GLU A 331 -45.65 25.55 28.62
CA GLU A 331 -46.12 24.88 29.85
C GLU A 331 -46.67 25.88 30.88
N GLY A 332 -45.96 26.99 31.09
CA GLY A 332 -46.37 28.04 32.02
C GLY A 332 -47.65 28.77 31.59
N VAL A 333 -47.84 28.99 30.29
CA VAL A 333 -49.05 29.65 29.75
C VAL A 333 -50.29 28.76 29.85
N PHE A 334 -50.13 27.45 29.71
CA PHE A 334 -51.24 26.50 29.83
C PHE A 334 -51.61 26.13 31.27
N GLY A 335 -50.88 26.64 32.27
CA GLY A 335 -51.32 26.66 33.68
C GLY A 335 -51.79 25.32 34.23
N ILE A 336 -50.91 24.33 34.32
CA ILE A 336 -51.22 23.05 34.98
C ILE A 336 -50.84 23.16 36.46
N GLU A 337 -51.65 23.84 37.27
CA GLU A 337 -51.52 23.72 38.74
C GLU A 337 -52.45 22.66 39.35
N GLU A 338 -53.54 22.22 38.71
CA GLU A 338 -54.41 21.20 39.34
C GLU A 338 -55.06 20.25 38.32
N ALA A 339 -54.32 19.25 37.82
CA ALA A 339 -54.91 17.99 37.35
C ALA A 339 -53.88 16.87 37.41
N LYS A 340 -54.04 15.98 38.38
CA LYS A 340 -53.13 14.89 38.77
C LYS A 340 -52.96 13.76 37.73
N GLU A 341 -53.30 13.95 36.45
CA GLU A 341 -53.19 12.85 35.47
C GLU A 341 -52.88 13.24 34.01
N VAL A 342 -52.72 14.52 33.68
CA VAL A 342 -52.18 14.95 32.38
C VAL A 342 -51.20 16.09 32.60
N THR A 343 -50.08 15.81 33.26
CA THR A 343 -48.88 16.62 32.99
C THR A 343 -48.60 16.45 31.51
N LEU A 344 -48.83 17.51 30.71
CA LEU A 344 -48.16 17.68 29.42
C LEU A 344 -46.66 17.69 29.75
N GLY A 345 -46.06 16.51 29.91
CA GLY A 345 -44.69 16.37 30.33
C GLY A 345 -43.80 16.73 29.16
N PHE A 346 -43.59 18.03 28.90
CA PHE A 346 -42.51 18.45 28.03
C PHE A 346 -41.21 18.21 28.78
N ARG A 347 -40.80 16.95 28.80
CA ARG A 347 -39.42 16.56 29.08
C ARG A 347 -38.52 17.36 28.15
N GLN A 348 -37.43 17.89 28.68
CA GLN A 348 -36.50 18.67 27.88
C GLN A 348 -36.05 17.88 26.65
N ILE A 349 -35.95 18.57 25.51
CA ILE A 349 -35.33 18.04 24.31
C ILE A 349 -33.87 17.75 24.65
N CYS A 350 -33.43 16.54 24.32
CA CYS A 350 -32.05 16.11 24.48
C CYS A 350 -31.13 17.00 23.65
N ASP A 351 -30.21 17.67 24.32
CA ASP A 351 -29.09 18.35 23.69
C ASP A 351 -27.85 17.46 23.72
N PRO A 352 -27.38 16.95 22.57
CA PRO A 352 -26.18 16.13 22.51
C PRO A 352 -24.88 16.95 22.62
N PHE A 353 -24.94 18.28 22.79
CA PHE A 353 -23.79 19.17 22.92
C PHE A 353 -23.74 19.80 24.33
N SER A 354 -22.54 19.84 24.91
CA SER A 354 -22.29 20.57 26.15
C SER A 354 -22.40 22.09 25.97
N GLY A 355 -22.62 22.81 27.07
CA GLY A 355 -22.68 24.28 27.06
C GLY A 355 -21.34 24.95 26.75
N ALA A 356 -21.38 26.29 26.71
CA ALA A 356 -20.20 27.11 26.51
C ALA A 356 -19.08 26.78 27.53
N PRO A 357 -17.79 26.89 27.13
CA PRO A 357 -17.30 27.41 25.86
C PRO A 357 -16.99 26.35 24.78
N ASN A 358 -17.02 25.06 25.13
CA ASN A 358 -16.40 24.01 24.31
C ASN A 358 -17.35 23.29 23.35
N TYR A 359 -18.68 23.30 23.61
CA TYR A 359 -19.69 22.65 22.75
C TYR A 359 -19.31 21.22 22.32
N THR A 360 -18.78 20.44 23.27
CA THR A 360 -18.35 19.07 23.03
C THR A 360 -19.55 18.17 22.79
N TYR A 361 -19.48 17.34 21.74
CA TYR A 361 -20.50 16.34 21.43
C TYR A 361 -20.44 15.17 22.42
N ALA A 362 -21.48 15.01 23.23
CA ALA A 362 -21.62 14.00 24.26
C ALA A 362 -23.09 13.50 24.31
N PRO A 363 -23.52 12.68 23.34
CA PRO A 363 -24.90 12.19 23.29
C PRO A 363 -25.27 11.31 24.49
N GLN A 364 -24.28 10.75 25.20
CA GLN A 364 -24.51 9.99 26.43
C GLN A 364 -24.95 10.85 27.64
N ASP A 365 -24.76 12.18 27.58
CA ASP A 365 -25.11 13.08 28.67
C ASP A 365 -26.62 13.40 28.68
N CYS A 366 -27.33 13.00 27.64
CA CYS A 366 -28.78 13.11 27.60
C CYS A 366 -29.47 12.17 28.60
N PRO A 367 -30.39 12.70 29.43
CA PRO A 367 -31.23 11.88 30.31
C PRO A 367 -32.01 10.81 29.52
N LYS A 368 -32.20 9.63 30.11
CA LYS A 368 -32.92 8.51 29.45
C LYS A 368 -34.38 8.85 29.13
N ASP A 369 -34.94 9.83 29.81
CA ASP A 369 -36.29 10.35 29.66
C ASP A 369 -36.38 11.58 28.75
N ALA A 370 -35.26 12.13 28.26
CA ALA A 370 -35.25 13.28 27.37
C ALA A 370 -35.81 12.95 25.98
N ILE A 371 -36.42 13.96 25.34
CA ILE A 371 -37.08 13.78 24.03
C ILE A 371 -36.03 13.96 22.92
N PRO A 372 -35.85 12.98 22.00
CA PRO A 372 -35.05 13.18 20.80
C PRO A 372 -35.66 14.26 19.93
N ILE A 373 -34.85 15.16 19.37
CA ILE A 373 -35.36 16.27 18.55
C ILE A 373 -36.23 15.81 17.39
N GLY A 374 -35.92 14.69 16.73
CA GLY A 374 -36.74 14.12 15.66
C GLY A 374 -38.17 13.73 16.09
N ASN A 375 -38.41 13.46 17.38
CA ASN A 375 -39.75 13.17 17.89
C ASN A 375 -40.58 14.44 18.16
N LEU A 376 -39.95 15.62 18.13
CA LEU A 376 -40.63 16.89 18.39
C LEU A 376 -41.76 17.15 17.38
N SER A 377 -41.56 16.82 16.10
CA SER A 377 -42.61 16.93 15.07
C SER A 377 -43.88 16.13 15.44
N ASN A 378 -43.73 14.94 16.04
CA ASN A 378 -44.87 14.12 16.48
C ASN A 378 -45.62 14.73 17.67
N ILE A 379 -44.96 15.58 18.45
CA ILE A 379 -45.59 16.31 19.55
C ILE A 379 -46.33 17.52 18.99
N LEU A 380 -45.68 18.29 18.10
CA LEU A 380 -46.32 19.46 17.46
C LEU A 380 -47.57 19.07 16.68
N SER A 381 -47.59 17.90 16.03
CA SER A 381 -48.73 17.44 15.23
C SER A 381 -50.05 17.34 16.02
N ARG A 382 -49.98 17.15 17.34
CA ARG A 382 -51.14 17.12 18.25
C ARG A 382 -51.76 18.48 18.48
N PHE A 383 -50.97 19.54 18.30
CA PHE A 383 -51.40 20.93 18.48
C PHE A 383 -51.68 21.63 17.13
N THR A 384 -51.51 20.93 16.01
CA THR A 384 -51.67 21.49 14.66
C THR A 384 -53.12 21.51 14.20
N CYS A 385 -53.59 22.68 13.75
CA CYS A 385 -54.86 22.83 13.03
C CYS A 385 -54.64 22.66 11.52
N TYR A 386 -55.19 21.58 10.96
CA TYR A 386 -55.12 21.26 9.52
C TYR A 386 -56.19 22.01 8.72
N LYS A 387 -55.91 22.33 7.45
CA LYS A 387 -56.78 23.11 6.55
C LYS A 387 -58.23 22.62 6.36
N GLY A 388 -58.58 21.44 6.85
CA GLY A 388 -59.95 20.90 6.83
C GLY A 388 -60.83 21.34 8.00
N ASN A 389 -60.26 21.92 9.05
CA ASN A 389 -60.97 22.28 10.27
C ASN A 389 -61.17 23.79 10.37
N SER A 390 -62.28 24.23 10.94
CA SER A 390 -62.48 25.65 11.25
C SER A 390 -61.55 26.10 12.39
N ALA A 391 -61.13 27.37 12.38
CA ALA A 391 -60.25 27.90 13.42
C ALA A 391 -60.88 27.78 14.82
N GLU A 392 -62.21 27.92 14.91
CA GLU A 392 -62.98 27.80 16.14
C GLU A 392 -62.99 26.36 16.66
N GLU A 393 -63.19 25.37 15.80
CA GLU A 393 -63.17 23.93 16.14
C GLU A 393 -61.78 23.47 16.58
N CYS A 394 -60.73 23.97 15.93
CA CYS A 394 -59.36 23.71 16.35
C CYS A 394 -59.03 24.32 17.73
N LEU A 395 -59.50 25.53 18.02
CA LEU A 395 -59.30 26.19 19.31
C LEU A 395 -59.98 25.42 20.45
N VAL A 396 -61.19 24.90 20.23
CA VAL A 396 -61.91 24.07 21.21
C VAL A 396 -61.15 22.78 21.51
N ASP A 397 -60.53 22.18 20.51
CA ASP A 397 -59.71 20.96 20.65
C ASP A 397 -58.27 21.22 21.14
N GLY A 398 -57.94 22.46 21.52
CA GLY A 398 -56.59 22.84 21.97
C GLY A 398 -55.52 22.84 20.88
N ARG A 399 -55.93 22.88 19.60
CA ARG A 399 -55.04 22.94 18.43
C ARG A 399 -54.91 24.38 17.94
N PHE A 400 -53.79 25.01 18.24
CA PHE A 400 -53.54 26.44 17.94
C PHE A 400 -52.46 26.66 16.87
N LEU A 401 -51.67 25.63 16.53
CA LEU A 401 -50.55 25.76 15.59
C LEU A 401 -51.05 25.70 14.14
N PRO A 402 -50.81 26.71 13.29
CA PRO A 402 -51.20 26.63 11.88
C PRO A 402 -50.41 25.55 11.13
N GLU A 403 -51.06 24.85 10.18
CA GLU A 403 -50.42 23.83 9.35
C GLU A 403 -49.13 24.32 8.65
N ALA A 404 -49.12 25.55 8.13
CA ALA A 404 -47.93 26.12 7.50
C ALA A 404 -46.74 26.24 8.47
N SER A 405 -47.00 26.65 9.72
CA SER A 405 -45.97 26.74 10.77
C SER A 405 -45.49 25.36 11.21
N TYR A 406 -46.39 24.36 11.25
CA TYR A 406 -46.04 22.98 11.53
C TYR A 406 -45.10 22.40 10.46
N VAL A 407 -45.41 22.59 9.17
CA VAL A 407 -44.56 22.09 8.07
C VAL A 407 -43.20 22.79 8.07
N MET A 408 -43.15 24.10 8.34
CA MET A 408 -41.90 24.84 8.48
C MET A 408 -41.07 24.36 9.67
N ALA A 409 -41.68 24.20 10.85
CA ALA A 409 -41.00 23.69 12.03
C ALA A 409 -40.46 22.27 11.81
N GLY A 410 -41.25 21.41 11.15
CA GLY A 410 -40.83 20.06 10.76
C GLY A 410 -39.57 20.07 9.89
N ALA A 411 -39.47 20.97 8.91
CA ALA A 411 -38.28 21.10 8.06
C ALA A 411 -37.01 21.43 8.86
N TYR A 412 -37.08 22.36 9.82
CA TYR A 412 -35.95 22.69 10.70
C TYR A 412 -35.61 21.56 11.67
N ILE A 413 -36.62 20.94 12.29
CA ILE A 413 -36.45 19.81 13.21
C ILE A 413 -35.73 18.65 12.52
N HIS A 414 -36.19 18.26 11.32
CA HIS A 414 -35.54 17.22 10.53
C HIS A 414 -34.14 17.61 10.08
N SER A 415 -33.92 18.86 9.69
CA SER A 415 -32.59 19.32 9.29
C SER A 415 -31.57 19.28 10.42
N ILE A 416 -31.96 19.69 11.64
CA ILE A 416 -31.09 19.60 12.81
C ILE A 416 -30.87 18.14 13.23
N GLN A 417 -31.88 17.29 13.12
CA GLN A 417 -31.71 15.85 13.35
C GLN A 417 -30.70 15.23 12.37
N ASP A 418 -30.77 15.57 11.09
CA ASP A 418 -29.84 15.11 10.07
C ASP A 418 -28.41 15.60 10.34
N LEU A 419 -28.27 16.86 10.75
CA LEU A 419 -26.99 17.44 11.17
C LEU A 419 -26.40 16.71 12.39
N ILE A 420 -27.20 16.40 13.41
CA ILE A 420 -26.79 15.62 14.59
C ILE A 420 -26.37 14.20 14.19
N ASN A 421 -27.15 13.54 13.33
CA ASN A 421 -26.89 12.17 12.87
C ASN A 421 -25.55 12.05 12.12
N VAL A 422 -25.20 13.08 11.36
CA VAL A 422 -23.98 13.08 10.54
C VAL A 422 -22.79 13.74 11.21
N PHE A 423 -22.99 14.39 12.37
CA PHE A 423 -21.93 15.03 13.14
C PHE A 423 -20.74 14.09 13.45
N PRO A 424 -20.94 12.81 13.84
CA PRO A 424 -19.81 11.89 14.04
C PRO A 424 -18.98 11.65 12.78
N ASP A 425 -19.60 11.64 11.59
CA ASP A 425 -18.87 11.51 10.32
C ASP A 425 -18.09 12.78 10.01
N VAL A 426 -18.68 13.96 10.24
CA VAL A 426 -18.00 15.26 10.09
C VAL A 426 -16.80 15.33 11.05
N LEU A 427 -16.98 14.92 12.31
CA LEU A 427 -15.91 14.86 13.31
C LEU A 427 -14.79 13.90 12.89
N SER A 428 -15.14 12.70 12.42
CA SER A 428 -14.20 11.68 11.96
C SER A 428 -13.37 12.15 10.74
N LEU A 429 -14.02 12.85 9.79
CA LEU A 429 -13.38 13.38 8.58
C LEU A 429 -12.48 14.59 8.87
N THR A 430 -12.93 15.50 9.74
CA THR A 430 -12.16 16.69 10.14
C THR A 430 -10.93 16.34 10.96
N GLN A 431 -11.04 15.38 11.87
CA GLN A 431 -9.92 14.85 12.66
C GLN A 431 -9.08 13.82 11.89
N CYS A 432 -9.54 13.41 10.71
CA CYS A 432 -8.92 12.37 9.89
C CYS A 432 -8.67 11.04 10.62
N THR A 433 -9.59 10.68 11.51
CA THR A 433 -9.51 9.49 12.36
C THR A 433 -9.31 8.19 11.56
N PRO A 434 -10.04 7.92 10.45
CA PRO A 434 -9.87 6.67 9.70
C PRO A 434 -8.47 6.54 9.08
N VAL A 435 -7.94 7.65 8.56
CA VAL A 435 -6.62 7.70 7.93
C VAL A 435 -5.52 7.61 8.99
N LYS A 436 -5.64 8.37 10.08
CA LYS A 436 -4.69 8.37 11.20
C LYS A 436 -4.62 7.00 11.87
N GLN A 437 -5.77 6.37 12.12
CA GLN A 437 -5.83 5.04 12.72
C GLN A 437 -5.23 3.98 11.80
N ALA A 438 -5.51 4.03 10.50
CA ALA A 438 -4.92 3.11 9.54
C ALA A 438 -3.40 3.29 9.42
N PHE A 439 -2.91 4.53 9.39
CA PHE A 439 -1.47 4.79 9.29
C PHE A 439 -0.74 4.40 10.57
N SER A 440 -1.31 4.69 11.75
CA SER A 440 -0.75 4.23 13.02
C SER A 440 -0.73 2.69 13.10
N ASP A 441 -1.79 2.01 12.63
CA ASP A 441 -1.81 0.55 12.49
C ASP A 441 -0.69 0.03 11.58
N ILE A 442 -0.48 0.67 10.43
CA ILE A 442 0.56 0.30 9.48
C ILE A 442 1.95 0.50 10.09
N VAL A 443 2.22 1.66 10.69
CA VAL A 443 3.52 1.99 11.28
C VAL A 443 3.84 1.04 12.44
N ALA A 444 2.90 0.88 13.38
CA ALA A 444 3.10 0.08 14.58
C ALA A 444 3.17 -1.43 14.29
N ARG A 445 2.27 -1.96 13.45
CA ARG A 445 2.06 -3.42 13.31
C ARG A 445 2.49 -3.99 11.96
N GLN A 446 2.48 -3.23 10.88
CA GLN A 446 2.69 -3.78 9.52
C GLN A 446 4.07 -3.46 8.94
N CYS A 447 4.65 -2.30 9.26
CA CYS A 447 5.89 -1.82 8.63
C CYS A 447 7.12 -2.67 8.98
N LYS A 448 7.32 -3.02 10.26
CA LYS A 448 8.43 -3.89 10.69
C LYS A 448 8.39 -5.27 10.00
N PRO A 449 7.27 -6.02 10.04
CA PRO A 449 7.19 -7.29 9.35
C PRO A 449 7.29 -7.14 7.83
N PHE A 450 6.69 -6.12 7.22
CA PHE A 450 6.79 -5.92 5.77
C PHE A 450 8.24 -5.68 5.32
N LYS A 451 8.96 -4.76 5.96
CA LYS A 451 10.38 -4.50 5.69
C LYS A 451 11.24 -5.76 5.86
N ALA A 452 10.99 -6.55 6.90
CA ALA A 452 11.73 -7.78 7.15
C ALA A 452 11.51 -8.82 6.05
N SER A 453 10.27 -9.02 5.60
CA SER A 453 9.97 -9.98 4.53
C SER A 453 10.55 -9.58 3.18
N VAL A 454 10.47 -8.30 2.81
CA VAL A 454 11.05 -7.82 1.54
C VAL A 454 12.57 -7.89 1.58
N ARG A 455 13.20 -7.57 2.72
CA ARG A 455 14.65 -7.74 2.90
C ARG A 455 15.08 -9.20 2.81
N MET A 456 14.30 -10.12 3.39
CA MET A 456 14.55 -11.55 3.30
C MET A 456 14.46 -12.05 1.85
N LEU A 457 13.48 -11.56 1.09
CA LEU A 457 13.34 -11.89 -0.34
C LEU A 457 14.54 -11.40 -1.14
N TRP A 458 14.90 -10.11 -1.02
CA TRP A 458 16.04 -9.52 -1.72
C TRP A 458 17.36 -10.24 -1.40
N SER A 459 17.65 -10.46 -0.11
CA SER A 459 18.90 -11.13 0.30
C SER A 459 18.98 -12.58 -0.20
N SER A 460 17.86 -13.29 -0.22
CA SER A 460 17.79 -14.65 -0.76
C SER A 460 17.94 -14.67 -2.29
N ALA A 461 17.33 -13.71 -2.99
CA ALA A 461 17.47 -13.54 -4.44
C ALA A 461 18.91 -13.19 -4.85
N LEU A 462 19.57 -12.30 -4.10
CA LEU A 462 20.98 -11.97 -4.27
C LEU A 462 21.88 -13.20 -4.05
N SER A 463 21.62 -13.96 -2.99
CA SER A 463 22.33 -15.21 -2.70
C SER A 463 22.16 -16.22 -3.84
N LEU A 464 20.93 -16.49 -4.29
CA LEU A 464 20.70 -17.41 -5.41
C LEU A 464 21.38 -16.92 -6.70
N SER A 465 21.28 -15.63 -7.04
CA SER A 465 21.89 -15.08 -8.25
C SER A 465 23.41 -15.24 -8.27
N THR A 466 24.07 -14.98 -7.14
CA THR A 466 25.52 -15.16 -6.99
C THR A 466 25.92 -16.64 -7.05
N ILE A 467 25.21 -17.52 -6.35
CA ILE A 467 25.43 -18.98 -6.39
C ILE A 467 25.27 -19.51 -7.81
N MET A 468 24.22 -19.11 -8.52
CA MET A 468 23.95 -19.54 -9.90
C MET A 468 25.03 -19.06 -10.87
N MET A 469 25.53 -17.84 -10.71
CA MET A 469 26.62 -17.31 -11.51
C MET A 469 27.88 -18.17 -11.38
N VAL A 470 28.28 -18.49 -10.13
CA VAL A 470 29.43 -19.36 -9.87
C VAL A 470 29.19 -20.77 -10.42
N LEU A 471 28.01 -21.32 -10.20
CA LEU A 471 27.65 -22.67 -10.64
C LEU A 471 27.68 -22.81 -12.16
N VAL A 472 27.14 -21.84 -12.91
CA VAL A 472 27.20 -21.83 -14.38
C VAL A 472 28.64 -21.74 -14.85
N SER A 473 29.49 -20.91 -14.23
CA SER A 473 30.91 -20.86 -14.54
C SER A 473 31.63 -22.19 -14.29
N LEU A 474 31.32 -22.88 -13.19
CA LEU A 474 31.87 -24.21 -12.87
C LEU A 474 31.41 -25.28 -13.88
N LEU A 475 30.13 -25.26 -14.29
CA LEU A 475 29.60 -26.16 -15.32
C LEU A 475 30.28 -25.94 -16.68
N VAL A 476 30.54 -24.68 -17.06
CA VAL A 476 31.29 -24.35 -18.28
C VAL A 476 32.74 -24.83 -18.19
N ALA A 477 33.41 -24.62 -17.05
CA ALA A 477 34.77 -25.08 -16.83
C ALA A 477 34.88 -26.61 -16.92
N LYS A 478 33.98 -27.34 -16.26
CA LYS A 478 33.91 -28.81 -16.30
C LYS A 478 33.66 -29.33 -17.71
N THR A 479 32.68 -28.78 -18.43
CA THR A 479 32.40 -29.20 -19.82
C THR A 479 33.54 -28.91 -20.79
N CYS A 480 34.31 -27.84 -20.57
CA CYS A 480 35.53 -27.58 -21.33
C CYS A 480 36.65 -28.60 -21.05
N GLN A 481 36.78 -29.07 -19.80
CA GLN A 481 37.75 -30.08 -19.40
C GLN A 481 37.39 -31.47 -19.93
N ASP A 482 36.11 -31.79 -19.97
CA ASP A 482 35.57 -33.08 -20.44
C ASP A 482 35.55 -33.17 -21.98
N ARG A 483 35.85 -32.08 -22.69
CA ARG A 483 35.83 -31.99 -24.16
C ARG A 483 36.86 -32.95 -24.79
N LYS A 484 36.39 -33.83 -25.68
CA LYS A 484 37.15 -34.88 -26.41
C LYS A 484 37.62 -36.06 -25.54
N ARG A 485 37.05 -36.31 -24.36
CA ARG A 485 37.36 -37.48 -23.52
C ARG A 485 36.19 -38.47 -23.46
N SER A 486 36.51 -39.75 -23.30
CA SER A 486 35.52 -40.81 -23.08
C SER A 486 35.36 -41.08 -21.59
N PHE A 487 34.12 -41.20 -21.14
CA PHE A 487 33.77 -41.54 -19.76
C PHE A 487 32.87 -42.77 -19.76
N ASP A 488 33.02 -43.62 -18.76
CA ASP A 488 32.00 -44.64 -18.46
C ASP A 488 30.78 -44.00 -17.79
N LYS A 489 29.62 -44.63 -17.95
CA LYS A 489 28.41 -44.20 -17.24
C LYS A 489 28.70 -44.21 -15.74
N PHE A 490 28.32 -43.13 -15.05
CA PHE A 490 28.56 -42.91 -13.61
C PHE A 490 30.03 -42.74 -13.19
N SER A 491 30.99 -42.72 -14.12
CA SER A 491 32.40 -42.44 -13.77
C SER A 491 32.68 -40.95 -13.65
N ILE A 492 33.35 -40.53 -12.58
CA ILE A 492 33.78 -39.13 -12.38
C ILE A 492 35.11 -38.86 -13.12
N VAL A 493 35.91 -39.90 -13.34
CA VAL A 493 37.25 -39.84 -13.94
C VAL A 493 37.17 -40.32 -15.40
N PRO A 494 37.83 -39.63 -16.35
CA PRO A 494 37.88 -40.07 -17.75
C PRO A 494 38.62 -41.40 -17.89
N LYS A 495 38.33 -42.16 -18.95
CA LYS A 495 39.11 -43.35 -19.30
C LYS A 495 40.57 -42.95 -19.54
N PRO A 496 41.55 -43.77 -19.09
CA PRO A 496 42.94 -43.57 -19.49
C PRO A 496 43.02 -43.62 -21.03
N VAL A 497 43.71 -42.62 -21.61
CA VAL A 497 43.91 -42.45 -23.06
C VAL A 497 44.90 -43.47 -23.58
#